data_AF-A0AAD5DF03-F1
#
_entry.id   AF-A0AAD5DF03-F1
#
_cell.length_a   1.000
_cell.length_b   1.000
_cell.length_c   1.000
_cell.angle_alpha   90.00
_cell.angle_beta   90.00
_cell.angle_gamma   90.00
#
_symmetry.space_group_name_H-M   'P 1'
#
loop_
_entity.id
_entity.type
_entity.pdbx_description
1 polymer ?
#
loop_
_entity_poly.entity_id
_entity_poly.type
_entity_poly.pdbx_seq_one_letter_code
_entity_poly.pdbx_strand_id
1 'polypeptide(L)'
;CPQVLAMERAELIARLALFPGSDVARMVELAPAAFLNGDWPPKAQQLEAASSLLRRELCGADLDFMFQEDPAILFEPLDSLQVGLRRLHELWPGLTPQALGDSEPLHLSLAVKALGLSGPPKGF
;
A
#
# COMPACT_ATOMS: atom_id res chain seq x y z
N CYS A 1 15.57 4.43 14.41
CA CYS A 1 14.57 5.44 14.78
C CYS A 1 14.40 5.56 16.31
N PRO A 2 15.14 6.45 17.00
CA PRO A 2 15.05 6.61 18.46
C PRO A 2 13.67 7.08 18.94
N GLN A 3 12.89 7.74 18.08
CA GLN A 3 11.53 8.20 18.37
C GLN A 3 10.54 7.05 18.65
N VAL A 4 10.78 5.85 18.10
CA VAL A 4 9.96 4.67 18.41
C VAL A 4 10.09 4.29 19.89
N LEU A 5 11.29 4.46 20.46
CA LEU A 5 11.56 4.13 21.86
C LEU A 5 10.88 5.11 22.84
N ALA A 6 10.47 6.28 22.35
CA ALA A 6 9.76 7.29 23.12
C ALA A 6 8.24 7.20 22.98
N MET A 7 7.72 6.27 22.17
CA MET A 7 6.29 6.10 21.92
C MET A 7 5.62 5.31 23.05
N GLU A 8 4.40 5.70 23.42
CA GLU A 8 3.62 4.94 24.39
C GLU A 8 3.35 3.53 23.88
N ARG A 9 3.47 2.52 24.76
CA ARG A 9 3.31 1.11 24.36
C ARG A 9 1.96 0.84 23.70
N ALA A 10 0.88 1.38 24.26
CA ALA A 10 -0.46 1.18 23.73
C ALA A 10 -0.62 1.77 22.33
N GLU A 11 -0.02 2.94 22.10
CA GLU A 11 -0.01 3.60 20.80
C GLU A 11 0.81 2.79 19.78
N LEU A 12 2.00 2.33 20.16
CA LEU A 12 2.82 1.48 19.30
C LEU A 12 2.07 0.21 18.88
N ILE A 13 1.43 -0.49 19.82
CA ILE A 13 0.64 -1.70 19.54
C ILE A 13 -0.52 -1.39 18.57
N ALA A 14 -1.24 -0.29 18.79
CA ALA A 14 -2.34 0.10 17.92
C ALA A 14 -1.87 0.38 16.49
N ARG A 15 -0.71 1.02 16.31
CA ARG A 15 -0.13 1.27 14.97
C ARG A 15 0.34 -0.02 14.30
N LEU A 16 0.98 -0.92 15.03
CA LEU A 16 1.44 -2.21 14.51
C LEU A 16 0.27 -3.10 14.05
N ALA A 17 -0.86 -3.05 14.74
CA ALA A 17 -2.05 -3.84 14.40
C ALA A 17 -2.66 -3.49 13.02
N LEU A 18 -2.32 -2.33 12.44
CA LEU A 18 -2.79 -1.91 11.11
C LEU A 18 -2.09 -2.63 9.96
N PHE A 19 -0.99 -3.32 10.22
CA PHE A 19 -0.16 -3.98 9.21
C PHE A 19 0.00 -5.47 9.51
N PRO A 20 -1.10 -6.25 9.57
CA PRO A 20 -1.02 -7.67 9.87
C PRO A 20 -0.24 -8.37 8.75
N GLY A 21 0.78 -9.17 9.12
CA GLY A 21 1.58 -9.95 8.17
C GLY A 21 2.73 -9.20 7.51
N SER A 22 2.79 -7.86 7.57
CA SER A 22 3.88 -7.07 7.00
C SER A 22 5.06 -6.94 7.97
N ASP A 23 6.28 -6.87 7.44
CA ASP A 23 7.45 -6.44 8.22
C ASP A 23 7.42 -4.93 8.46
N VAL A 24 6.80 -4.52 9.58
CA VAL A 24 6.69 -3.11 9.94
C VAL A 24 8.05 -2.47 10.23
N ALA A 25 9.06 -3.24 10.64
CA ALA A 25 10.40 -2.69 10.86
C ALA A 25 10.99 -2.19 9.54
N ARG A 26 10.89 -3.00 8.47
CA ARG A 26 11.27 -2.61 7.11
C ARG A 26 10.48 -1.39 6.63
N MET A 27 9.17 -1.36 6.87
CA MET A 27 8.33 -0.20 6.50
C MET A 27 8.79 1.09 7.20
N VAL A 28 9.16 1.01 8.48
CA VAL A 28 9.66 2.14 9.26
C VAL A 28 11.07 2.55 8.79
N GLU A 29 11.88 1.62 8.31
CA GLU A 29 13.19 1.93 7.71
C GLU A 29 13.04 2.71 6.39
N LEU A 30 12.10 2.29 5.53
CA LEU A 30 11.85 2.93 4.24
C LEU A 30 11.08 4.24 4.35
N ALA A 31 10.10 4.32 5.25
CA ALA A 31 9.20 5.47 5.40
C ALA A 31 9.00 5.88 6.88
N PRO A 32 10.06 6.28 7.60
CA PRO A 32 10.00 6.54 9.04
C PRO A 32 9.01 7.65 9.40
N ALA A 33 8.96 8.73 8.62
CA ALA A 33 8.05 9.84 8.87
C ALA A 33 6.57 9.44 8.76
N ALA A 34 6.25 8.48 7.88
CA ALA A 34 4.90 8.00 7.68
C ALA A 34 4.40 7.23 8.91
N PHE A 35 5.28 6.47 9.57
CA PHE A 35 5.01 5.75 10.80
C PHE A 35 5.15 6.60 12.08
N LEU A 36 5.99 7.64 12.09
CA LEU A 36 6.30 8.38 13.32
C LEU A 36 5.45 9.62 13.52
N ASN A 37 5.13 10.34 12.45
CA ASN A 37 4.55 11.69 12.53
C ASN A 37 3.04 11.72 12.22
N GLY A 38 2.40 12.84 12.54
CA GLY A 38 1.03 13.16 12.11
C GLY A 38 -0.07 12.69 13.06
N ASP A 39 -1.30 13.08 12.73
CA ASP A 39 -2.49 12.69 13.48
C ASP A 39 -2.92 11.27 13.11
N TRP A 40 -2.92 10.36 14.09
CA TRP A 40 -3.06 8.92 13.86
C TRP A 40 -4.48 8.43 13.61
N PRO A 41 -5.51 8.90 14.30
CA PRO A 41 -6.88 8.50 14.00
C PRO A 41 -7.28 8.68 12.52
N PRO A 42 -7.09 9.84 11.86
CA PRO A 42 -7.42 9.97 10.43
C PRO A 42 -6.46 9.18 9.54
N LYS A 43 -5.18 9.08 9.91
CA LYS A 43 -4.20 8.28 9.16
C LYS A 43 -4.53 6.78 9.20
N ALA A 44 -4.94 6.25 10.34
CA ALA A 44 -5.34 4.86 10.50
C ALA A 44 -6.55 4.53 9.61
N GLN A 45 -7.55 5.43 9.58
CA GLN A 45 -8.70 5.29 8.68
C GLN A 45 -8.29 5.28 7.20
N GLN A 46 -7.37 6.16 6.80
CA GLN A 46 -6.83 6.15 5.44
C GLN A 46 -6.09 4.85 5.12
N LEU A 47 -5.21 4.39 6.01
CA LEU A 47 -4.45 3.15 5.84
C LEU A 47 -5.38 1.94 5.71
N GLU A 48 -6.41 1.86 6.57
CA GLU A 48 -7.40 0.79 6.53
C GLU A 48 -8.20 0.83 5.22
N ALA A 49 -8.62 2.01 4.77
CA ALA A 49 -9.34 2.15 3.51
C ALA A 49 -8.48 1.78 2.29
N ALA A 50 -7.22 2.23 2.26
CA ALA A 50 -6.28 1.93 1.18
C ALA A 50 -5.92 0.44 1.15
N SER A 51 -5.60 -0.15 2.31
CA SER A 51 -5.33 -1.58 2.44
C SER A 51 -6.53 -2.41 2.02
N SER A 52 -7.74 -2.06 2.48
CA SER A 52 -8.98 -2.77 2.13
C SER A 52 -9.28 -2.70 0.64
N LEU A 53 -9.06 -1.54 0.00
CA LEU A 53 -9.20 -1.37 -1.44
C LEU A 53 -8.21 -2.27 -2.19
N LEU A 54 -6.92 -2.20 -1.86
CA LEU A 54 -5.87 -2.98 -2.54
C LEU A 54 -6.11 -4.48 -2.36
N ARG A 55 -6.47 -4.94 -1.17
CA ARG A 55 -6.80 -6.36 -0.90
C ARG A 55 -8.00 -6.86 -1.67
N ARG A 56 -9.00 -6.02 -1.91
CA ARG A 56 -10.17 -6.38 -2.71
C ARG A 56 -9.85 -6.47 -4.20
N GLU A 57 -9.17 -5.47 -4.75
CA GLU A 57 -8.96 -5.38 -6.20
C GLU A 57 -7.76 -6.24 -6.68
N LEU A 58 -6.75 -6.44 -5.83
CA LEU A 58 -5.56 -7.26 -6.13
C LEU A 58 -5.61 -8.62 -5.42
N CYS A 59 -6.80 -9.22 -5.33
CA CYS A 59 -6.98 -10.52 -4.70
C CYS A 59 -6.09 -11.58 -5.38
N GLY A 60 -5.20 -12.20 -4.60
CA GLY A 60 -4.22 -13.19 -5.07
C GLY A 60 -2.76 -12.68 -5.04
N ALA A 61 -2.54 -11.36 -5.03
CA ALA A 61 -1.20 -10.79 -4.89
C ALA A 61 -0.66 -10.89 -3.45
N ASP A 62 0.67 -10.92 -3.31
CA ASP A 62 1.35 -10.80 -2.01
C ASP A 62 1.40 -9.33 -1.57
N LEU A 63 0.29 -8.86 -1.01
CA LEU A 63 0.13 -7.47 -0.61
C LEU A 63 0.90 -7.12 0.66
N ASP A 64 1.15 -8.10 1.53
CA ASP A 64 1.94 -7.85 2.74
C ASP A 64 3.39 -7.58 2.35
N PHE A 65 3.93 -8.33 1.38
CA PHE A 65 5.24 -8.05 0.77
C PHE A 65 5.23 -6.73 -0.01
N MET A 66 4.15 -6.42 -0.73
CA MET A 66 4.01 -5.13 -1.41
C MET A 66 4.12 -3.95 -0.44
N PHE A 67 3.43 -4.00 0.70
CA PHE A 67 3.41 -2.91 1.68
C PHE A 67 4.76 -2.73 2.38
N GLN A 68 5.52 -3.81 2.60
CA GLN A 68 6.86 -3.70 3.18
C GLN A 68 7.91 -3.17 2.20
N GLU A 69 7.77 -3.40 0.89
CA GLU A 69 8.71 -2.88 -0.12
C GLU A 69 8.37 -1.46 -0.59
N ASP A 70 7.08 -1.12 -0.66
CA ASP A 70 6.61 0.23 -0.99
C ASP A 70 5.51 0.70 -0.03
N PRO A 71 5.85 1.09 1.21
CA PRO A 71 4.87 1.57 2.19
C PRO A 71 4.10 2.81 1.72
N ALA A 72 4.66 3.57 0.76
CA ALA A 72 4.06 4.80 0.27
C ALA A 72 2.73 4.56 -0.45
N ILE A 73 2.49 3.36 -1.01
CA ILE A 73 1.22 3.04 -1.68
C ILE A 73 0.01 3.19 -0.75
N LEU A 74 0.17 2.93 0.54
CA LEU A 74 -0.89 3.05 1.54
C LEU A 74 -1.23 4.52 1.87
N PHE A 75 -0.38 5.46 1.46
CA PHE A 75 -0.56 6.89 1.67
C PHE A 75 -0.99 7.64 0.40
N GLU A 76 -1.11 6.93 -0.74
CA GLU A 76 -1.69 7.50 -1.95
C GLU A 76 -3.15 7.94 -1.70
N PRO A 77 -3.62 9.02 -2.36
CA PRO A 77 -5.03 9.39 -2.32
C PRO A 77 -5.91 8.22 -2.80
N LEU A 78 -7.00 7.93 -2.08
CA LEU A 78 -7.90 6.82 -2.44
C LEU A 78 -8.43 6.92 -3.87
N ASP A 79 -8.76 8.12 -4.34
CA ASP A 79 -9.21 8.34 -5.72
C ASP A 79 -8.12 7.98 -6.75
N SER A 80 -6.85 8.25 -6.42
CA SER A 80 -5.71 7.89 -7.26
C SER A 80 -5.55 6.37 -7.34
N LEU A 81 -5.65 5.67 -6.21
CA LEU A 81 -5.62 4.20 -6.16
C LEU A 81 -6.77 3.59 -6.96
N GLN A 82 -7.99 4.08 -6.80
CA GLN A 82 -9.15 3.61 -7.55
C GLN A 82 -8.96 3.78 -9.06
N VAL A 83 -8.44 4.94 -9.50
CA VAL A 83 -8.14 5.19 -10.91
C VAL A 83 -7.04 4.25 -11.42
N GLY A 84 -5.98 4.04 -10.65
CA GLY A 84 -4.88 3.15 -10.99
C GLY A 84 -5.34 1.70 -11.15
N LEU A 85 -6.09 1.19 -10.18
CA LEU A 85 -6.64 -0.17 -10.17
C LEU A 85 -7.63 -0.39 -11.33
N ARG A 86 -8.55 0.56 -11.56
CA ARG A 86 -9.48 0.48 -12.69
C ARG A 86 -8.72 0.38 -14.02
N ARG A 87 -7.73 1.26 -14.23
CA ARG A 87 -6.90 1.27 -15.45
C ARG A 87 -6.06 0.00 -15.61
N LEU A 88 -5.58 -0.57 -14.50
CA LEU A 88 -4.88 -1.85 -14.52
C LEU A 88 -5.79 -2.95 -15.09
N HIS A 89 -7.05 -3.04 -14.64
CA HIS A 89 -8.02 -3.99 -15.17
C HIS A 89 -8.44 -3.69 -16.62
N GLU A 90 -8.54 -2.42 -17.02
CA GLU A 90 -8.84 -2.03 -18.41
C GLU A 90 -7.72 -2.46 -19.37
N LEU A 91 -6.46 -2.31 -18.97
CA LEU A 91 -5.30 -2.68 -19.79
C LEU A 91 -5.04 -4.19 -19.80
N TRP A 92 -5.35 -4.87 -18.70
CA TRP A 92 -5.19 -6.31 -18.55
C TRP A 92 -6.52 -6.97 -18.14
N PRO A 93 -7.49 -7.12 -19.05
CA PRO A 93 -8.80 -7.69 -18.76
C PRO A 93 -8.74 -9.17 -18.32
N GLY A 94 -7.61 -9.85 -18.51
CA GLY A 94 -7.36 -11.23 -18.07
C GLY A 94 -6.60 -11.36 -16.75
N LEU A 95 -6.52 -10.30 -15.93
CA LEU A 95 -5.80 -10.33 -14.65
C LEU A 95 -6.50 -11.28 -13.66
N THR A 96 -6.06 -12.53 -13.61
CA THR A 96 -6.58 -13.53 -12.67
C THR A 96 -5.89 -13.43 -11.30
N PRO A 97 -6.48 -13.98 -10.23
CA PRO A 97 -5.80 -14.07 -8.94
C PRO A 97 -4.45 -14.79 -9.01
N GLN A 98 -4.33 -15.80 -9.88
CA GLN A 98 -3.06 -16.49 -10.11
C GLN A 98 -2.02 -15.57 -10.74
N ALA A 99 -2.39 -14.82 -11.79
CA ALA A 99 -1.48 -13.88 -12.43
C ALA A 99 -1.01 -12.77 -11.46
N LEU A 100 -1.89 -12.34 -10.56
CA LEU A 100 -1.56 -11.42 -9.47
C LEU A 100 -0.59 -12.05 -8.46
N GLY A 101 -0.79 -13.31 -8.09
CA GLY A 101 0.11 -14.05 -7.20
C GLY A 101 1.48 -14.36 -7.80
N ASP A 102 1.55 -14.52 -9.12
CA ASP A 102 2.81 -14.72 -9.86
C ASP A 102 3.53 -13.39 -10.19
N SER A 103 2.88 -12.26 -9.94
CA SER A 103 3.46 -10.93 -10.19
C SER A 103 4.40 -10.51 -9.07
N GLU A 104 5.43 -9.75 -9.44
CA GLU A 104 6.33 -9.16 -8.45
C GLU A 104 5.60 -8.01 -7.71
N PRO A 105 5.51 -8.04 -6.37
CA PRO A 105 4.68 -7.10 -5.62
C PRO A 105 5.08 -5.63 -5.77
N LEU A 106 6.38 -5.31 -5.79
CA LEU A 106 6.83 -3.93 -5.96
C LEU A 106 6.43 -3.38 -7.35
N HIS A 107 6.54 -4.19 -8.41
CA HIS A 107 6.09 -3.82 -9.75
C HIS A 107 4.58 -3.59 -9.80
N LEU A 108 3.78 -4.39 -9.10
CA LEU A 108 2.34 -4.14 -8.96
C LEU A 108 2.08 -2.78 -8.29
N SER A 109 2.79 -2.47 -7.19
CA SER A 109 2.67 -1.17 -6.52
C SER A 109 2.97 -0.01 -7.46
N LEU A 110 4.10 -0.09 -8.16
CA LEU A 110 4.53 0.93 -9.11
C LEU A 110 3.55 1.09 -10.27
N ALA A 111 3.01 -0.01 -10.80
CA ALA A 111 2.01 0.02 -11.87
C ALA A 111 0.74 0.74 -11.44
N VAL A 112 0.18 0.41 -10.26
CA VAL A 112 -1.00 1.08 -9.72
C VAL A 112 -0.77 2.58 -9.56
N LYS A 113 0.36 2.98 -8.96
CA LYS A 113 0.73 4.38 -8.75
C LYS A 113 0.91 5.14 -10.08
N ALA A 114 1.63 4.55 -11.03
CA ALA A 114 1.85 5.15 -12.34
C ALA A 114 0.53 5.40 -13.09
N LEU A 115 -0.37 4.41 -13.07
CA LEU A 115 -1.68 4.50 -13.71
C LEU A 115 -2.62 5.47 -12.99
N GLY A 116 -2.50 5.64 -11.67
CA GLY A 116 -3.23 6.64 -10.89
C GLY A 116 -2.82 8.07 -11.24
N LEU A 117 -1.51 8.34 -11.29
CA LEU A 117 -0.95 9.69 -11.48
C LEU A 117 -0.92 10.17 -12.94
N SER A 118 -0.61 9.27 -13.89
CA SER A 118 -0.24 9.66 -15.26
C SER A 118 -1.19 9.15 -16.36
N GLY A 119 -2.07 8.20 -16.03
CA GLY A 119 -2.84 7.46 -17.05
C GLY A 119 -2.00 6.42 -17.80
N PRO A 120 -2.64 5.59 -18.66
CA PRO A 120 -1.91 4.63 -19.46
C PRO A 120 -0.86 5.35 -20.32
N PRO A 121 0.32 4.72 -20.59
CA PRO A 121 1.27 5.27 -21.53
C PRO A 121 0.54 5.59 -22.84
N LYS A 122 0.62 6.85 -23.28
CA LYS A 122 0.05 7.27 -24.56
C LYS A 122 0.95 6.74 -25.67
N GLY A 123 0.69 5.52 -26.13
CA GLY A 123 1.26 4.99 -27.36
C GLY A 123 1.75 3.55 -27.27
N PHE A 124 1.04 2.67 -27.95
CA PHE A 124 1.62 1.68 -28.86
C PHE A 124 0.99 1.91 -30.24
#